data_AF-A0A965TEX7-F1
#
_entry.id   AF-A0A965TEX7-F1
#
_cell.length_a   1.000
_cell.length_b   1.000
_cell.length_c   1.000
_cell.angle_alpha   90.00
_cell.angle_beta   90.00
_cell.angle_gamma   90.00
#
_symmetry.space_group_name_H-M   'P 1'
#
loop_
_entity.id
_entity.type
_entity.pdbx_description
1 polymer ?
#
loop_
_entity_poly.entity_id
_entity_poly.type
_entity_poly.pdbx_seq_one_letter_code
_entity_poly.pdbx_strand_id
1 'polypeptide(L)'
;MTKLRNYYYNSLPYFDKVCYLEVLEQLKRYSPHINVKYTDNFSNIITCITNDHPELFYVDWGGLMVYHCRSGSIVLDPIYLYNPSESAEMMQKIESFVSMLDCGGDDYTIAKHVHDFLFERVTYDSAARYLNRPDSHSFIGPLLLEKGVCEGMAEAAQYLYDRLYVDSTVILSQSKNNIGHKWNMINIDGQLYHMDLTGDIGSKWDAKMISYDFFLISDAEMQRFNT
;
A
#
# COMPACT_ATOMS: atom_id res chain seq x y z
N MET A 1 -12.98 -14.47 -12.58
CA MET A 1 -12.90 -13.80 -11.27
C MET A 1 -11.73 -12.85 -11.34
N THR A 2 -11.97 -11.55 -11.15
CA THR A 2 -10.89 -10.56 -11.06
C THR A 2 -10.12 -10.82 -9.79
N LYS A 3 -8.83 -11.13 -9.90
CA LYS A 3 -7.95 -11.33 -8.74
C LYS A 3 -7.24 -10.01 -8.47
N LEU A 4 -7.49 -9.39 -7.33
CA LEU A 4 -6.90 -8.12 -6.92
C LEU A 4 -5.47 -8.31 -6.42
N ARG A 5 -5.13 -9.49 -5.89
CA ARG A 5 -3.73 -9.81 -5.58
C ARG A 5 -2.81 -9.68 -6.81
N ASN A 6 -1.68 -9.00 -6.62
CA ASN A 6 -0.72 -8.64 -7.67
C ASN A 6 -1.36 -7.78 -8.79
N TYR A 7 -2.27 -6.87 -8.43
CA TYR A 7 -3.04 -6.03 -9.35
C TYR A 7 -2.14 -5.33 -10.37
N TYR A 8 -1.08 -4.65 -9.92
CA TYR A 8 -0.24 -3.86 -10.80
C TYR A 8 0.68 -4.76 -11.63
N TYR A 9 1.29 -5.77 -11.02
CA TYR A 9 2.04 -6.80 -11.74
C TYR A 9 1.22 -7.41 -12.87
N ASN A 10 -0.04 -7.77 -12.63
CA ASN A 10 -0.89 -8.40 -13.63
C ASN A 10 -1.14 -7.50 -14.85
N SER A 11 -1.14 -6.18 -14.66
CA SER A 11 -1.28 -5.18 -15.73
C SER A 11 -0.04 -5.02 -16.62
N LEU A 12 1.14 -5.47 -16.17
CA LEU A 12 2.39 -5.32 -16.91
C LEU A 12 2.48 -6.27 -18.12
N PRO A 13 3.13 -5.84 -19.22
CA PRO A 13 3.48 -6.72 -20.33
C PRO A 13 4.56 -7.74 -19.90
N TYR A 14 4.69 -8.83 -20.66
CA TYR A 14 5.55 -9.97 -20.28
C TYR A 14 7.00 -9.58 -19.95
N PHE A 15 7.63 -8.73 -20.77
CA PHE A 15 9.03 -8.33 -20.53
C PHE A 15 9.20 -7.48 -19.27
N ASP A 16 8.22 -6.62 -18.96
CA ASP A 16 8.25 -5.78 -17.75
C ASP A 16 8.00 -6.62 -16.49
N LYS A 17 7.21 -7.70 -16.58
CA LYS A 17 7.05 -8.68 -15.50
C LYS A 17 8.37 -9.36 -15.11
N VAL A 18 9.25 -9.64 -16.08
CA VAL A 18 10.58 -10.22 -15.80
C VAL A 18 11.43 -9.23 -15.00
N CYS A 19 11.51 -7.99 -15.46
CA CYS A 19 12.26 -6.94 -14.74
C CYS A 19 11.65 -6.67 -13.35
N TYR A 20 10.32 -6.66 -13.23
CA TYR A 20 9.62 -6.53 -11.95
C TYR A 20 10.08 -7.58 -10.94
N LEU A 21 10.06 -8.86 -11.33
CA LEU A 21 10.41 -9.97 -10.45
C LEU A 21 11.90 -9.93 -10.05
N GLU A 22 12.76 -9.57 -11.00
CA GLU A 22 14.20 -9.45 -10.77
C GLU A 22 14.54 -8.32 -9.78
N VAL A 23 13.89 -7.16 -9.90
CA VAL A 23 14.05 -6.05 -8.94
C VAL A 23 13.48 -6.43 -7.58
N LEU A 24 12.25 -6.98 -7.55
CA LEU A 24 11.59 -7.39 -6.31
C LEU A 24 12.43 -8.38 -5.50
N GLU A 25 13.00 -9.40 -6.14
CA GLU A 25 13.84 -10.39 -5.48
C GLU A 25 15.09 -9.75 -4.88
N GLN A 26 15.74 -8.84 -5.60
CA GLN A 26 16.94 -8.16 -5.13
C GLN A 26 16.64 -7.18 -3.98
N LEU A 27 15.50 -6.48 -4.03
CA LEU A 27 15.04 -5.62 -2.92
C LEU A 27 14.78 -6.44 -1.66
N LYS A 28 14.12 -7.60 -1.77
CA LYS A 28 13.88 -8.53 -0.65
C LYS A 28 15.16 -9.08 -0.01
N ARG A 29 16.27 -9.05 -0.75
CA ARG A 29 17.61 -9.45 -0.30
C ARG A 29 18.44 -8.29 0.23
N TYR A 30 17.90 -7.07 0.31
CA TYR A 30 18.63 -5.87 0.71
C TYR A 30 19.86 -5.60 -0.18
N SER A 31 19.74 -5.87 -1.49
CA SER A 31 20.86 -5.67 -2.43
C SER A 31 21.20 -4.17 -2.54
N PRO A 32 22.45 -3.75 -2.25
CA PRO A 32 22.82 -2.33 -2.30
C PRO A 32 22.93 -1.79 -3.73
N HIS A 33 23.10 -2.68 -4.71
CA HIS A 33 23.22 -2.36 -6.13
C HIS A 33 22.41 -3.37 -6.92
N ILE A 34 21.41 -2.89 -7.66
CA ILE A 34 20.52 -3.70 -8.49
C ILE A 34 20.80 -3.33 -9.95
N ASN A 35 21.23 -4.30 -10.75
CA ASN A 35 21.52 -4.09 -12.16
C ASN A 35 20.58 -4.95 -12.99
N VAL A 36 19.75 -4.31 -13.81
CA VAL A 36 18.77 -4.99 -14.67
C VAL A 36 18.92 -4.53 -16.12
N LYS A 37 18.37 -5.32 -17.03
CA LYS A 37 18.29 -4.93 -18.44
C LYS A 37 17.47 -3.65 -18.60
N TYR A 38 17.88 -2.76 -19.49
CA TYR A 38 17.14 -1.54 -19.80
C TYR A 38 15.72 -1.83 -20.29
N THR A 39 14.77 -1.05 -19.79
CA THR A 39 13.38 -0.97 -20.25
C THR A 39 12.89 0.48 -20.14
N ASP A 40 12.15 0.95 -21.14
CA ASP A 40 11.55 2.29 -21.15
C ASP A 40 10.49 2.45 -20.04
N ASN A 41 9.91 1.34 -19.58
CA ASN A 41 8.84 1.31 -18.57
C ASN A 41 9.36 1.17 -17.14
N PHE A 42 10.66 1.37 -16.88
CA PHE A 42 11.25 1.10 -15.57
C PHE A 42 10.58 1.87 -14.43
N SER A 43 10.24 3.14 -14.64
CA SER A 43 9.53 3.94 -13.64
C SER A 43 8.16 3.34 -13.30
N ASN A 44 7.40 2.87 -14.30
CA ASN A 44 6.12 2.22 -14.08
C ASN A 44 6.29 0.88 -13.34
N ILE A 45 7.35 0.12 -13.65
CA ILE A 45 7.67 -1.12 -12.94
C ILE A 45 7.93 -0.86 -11.46
N ILE A 46 8.74 0.16 -11.12
CA ILE A 46 8.97 0.56 -9.74
C ILE A 46 7.65 0.96 -9.07
N THR A 47 6.80 1.76 -9.72
CA THR A 47 5.46 2.09 -9.21
C THR A 47 4.62 0.84 -8.95
N CYS A 48 4.65 -0.16 -9.84
CA CYS A 48 3.92 -1.41 -9.63
C CYS A 48 4.45 -2.16 -8.40
N ILE A 49 5.77 -2.24 -8.22
CA ILE A 49 6.37 -2.89 -7.04
C ILE A 49 5.97 -2.16 -5.76
N THR A 50 6.09 -0.84 -5.72
CA THR A 50 5.73 -0.01 -4.56
C THR A 50 4.28 -0.24 -4.12
N ASN A 51 3.34 -0.40 -5.06
CA ASN A 51 1.91 -0.54 -4.73
C ASN A 51 1.46 -2.00 -4.51
N ASP A 52 2.16 -2.99 -5.08
CA ASP A 52 1.85 -4.40 -4.84
C ASP A 52 2.51 -4.96 -3.57
N HIS A 53 3.62 -4.36 -3.12
CA HIS A 53 4.50 -4.93 -2.09
C HIS A 53 4.73 -4.02 -0.88
N PRO A 54 3.69 -3.76 -0.06
CA PRO A 54 3.84 -2.99 1.18
C PRO A 54 4.82 -3.63 2.17
N GLU A 55 5.11 -4.94 2.06
CA GLU A 55 6.12 -5.60 2.88
C GLU A 55 7.54 -5.05 2.69
N LEU A 56 7.77 -4.24 1.65
CA LEU A 56 9.02 -3.52 1.39
C LEU A 56 9.10 -2.15 2.10
N PHE A 57 8.37 -1.94 3.20
CA PHE A 57 8.37 -0.71 4.00
C PHE A 57 9.76 -0.19 4.42
N TYR A 58 10.77 -1.04 4.37
CA TYR A 58 12.16 -0.69 4.65
C TYR A 58 12.90 -0.06 3.46
N VAL A 59 12.26 0.08 2.31
CA VAL A 59 12.80 0.77 1.12
C VAL A 59 12.32 2.22 1.13
N ASP A 60 13.26 3.17 1.04
CA ASP A 60 12.93 4.58 0.78
C ASP A 60 12.69 4.78 -0.72
N TRP A 61 11.41 4.71 -1.12
CA TRP A 61 10.97 4.89 -2.50
C TRP A 61 11.23 6.31 -3.04
N GLY A 62 11.27 7.32 -2.16
CA GLY A 62 11.56 8.71 -2.54
C GLY A 62 13.05 8.99 -2.74
N GLY A 63 13.90 8.21 -2.08
CA GLY A 63 15.36 8.29 -2.13
C GLY A 63 16.04 7.40 -3.17
N LEU A 64 15.29 6.68 -4.02
CA LEU A 64 15.88 5.76 -5.00
C LEU A 64 16.74 6.48 -6.04
N MET A 65 17.97 6.00 -6.22
CA MET A 65 18.88 6.49 -7.25
C MET A 65 18.87 5.55 -8.46
N VAL A 66 18.46 6.07 -9.61
CA VAL A 66 18.34 5.31 -10.87
C VAL A 66 19.28 5.86 -11.93
N TYR A 67 20.11 5.00 -12.50
CA TYR A 67 21.10 5.34 -13.52
C TYR A 67 20.88 4.54 -14.79
N HIS A 68 20.77 5.22 -15.93
CA HIS A 68 20.69 4.58 -17.25
C HIS A 68 22.09 4.47 -17.85
N CYS A 69 22.57 3.24 -18.02
CA CYS A 69 23.91 2.96 -18.52
C CYS A 69 23.93 2.81 -20.04
N ARG A 70 24.99 3.32 -20.69
CA ARG A 70 25.20 3.17 -22.14
C ARG A 70 25.32 1.70 -22.60
N SER A 71 25.59 0.79 -21.68
CA SER A 71 25.62 -0.66 -21.89
C SER A 71 24.23 -1.28 -22.15
N GLY A 72 23.14 -0.51 -22.07
CA GLY A 72 21.78 -1.03 -22.21
C GLY A 72 21.26 -1.67 -20.92
N SER A 73 21.70 -1.15 -19.77
CA SER A 73 21.26 -1.58 -18.44
C SER A 73 20.78 -0.39 -17.60
N ILE A 74 20.01 -0.68 -16.56
CA ILE A 74 19.61 0.26 -15.52
C ILE A 74 20.23 -0.21 -14.22
N VAL A 75 20.88 0.71 -13.51
CA VAL A 75 21.38 0.48 -12.15
C VAL A 75 20.49 1.25 -11.18
N LEU A 76 20.01 0.54 -10.18
CA LEU A 76 19.22 1.06 -9.07
C LEU A 76 20.03 0.87 -7.79
N ASP A 77 20.24 1.95 -7.06
CA ASP A 77 20.85 1.93 -5.73
C ASP A 77 19.76 2.28 -4.70
N PRO A 78 19.16 1.28 -4.03
CA PRO A 78 18.13 1.51 -3.04
C PRO A 78 18.69 2.14 -1.76
N ILE A 79 17.90 2.99 -1.13
CA ILE A 79 18.13 3.42 0.24
C ILE A 79 17.24 2.58 1.15
N TYR A 80 17.85 1.91 2.13
CA TYR A 80 17.14 1.11 3.11
C TYR A 80 17.02 1.88 4.43
N LEU A 81 15.78 2.12 4.88
CA LEU A 81 15.45 2.83 6.11
C LEU A 81 15.83 2.02 7.35
N TYR A 82 15.70 0.70 7.25
CA TYR A 82 15.90 -0.26 8.32
C TYR A 82 16.80 -1.38 7.84
N ASN A 83 17.62 -1.93 8.73
CA ASN A 83 18.38 -3.14 8.43
C ASN A 83 17.49 -4.39 8.53
N PRO A 84 17.92 -5.55 7.99
CA PRO A 84 17.11 -6.78 7.98
C PRO A 84 16.62 -7.23 9.37
N SER A 85 17.41 -7.02 10.43
CA SER A 85 17.02 -7.40 11.79
C SER A 85 15.94 -6.48 12.35
N GLU A 86 16.05 -5.17 12.13
CA GLU A 86 15.05 -4.19 12.56
C GLU A 86 13.72 -4.44 11.85
N SER A 87 13.74 -4.64 10.53
CA SER A 87 12.53 -4.96 9.77
C SER A 87 11.89 -6.26 10.22
N ALA A 88 12.68 -7.30 10.49
CA ALA A 88 12.16 -8.57 11.00
C ALA A 88 11.50 -8.42 12.39
N GLU A 89 12.08 -7.61 13.28
CA GLU A 89 11.50 -7.33 14.60
C GLU A 89 10.16 -6.58 14.49
N MET A 90 10.09 -5.57 13.62
CA MET A 90 8.84 -4.85 13.35
C MET A 90 7.77 -5.78 12.79
N MET A 91 8.12 -6.64 11.82
CA MET A 91 7.20 -7.63 11.27
C MET A 91 6.73 -8.64 12.32
N GLN A 92 7.61 -9.07 13.23
CA GLN A 92 7.22 -9.97 14.31
C GLN A 92 6.19 -9.32 15.25
N LYS A 93 6.36 -8.03 15.57
CA LYS A 93 5.38 -7.27 16.37
C LYS A 93 4.05 -7.17 15.65
N ILE A 94 4.07 -6.85 14.36
CA ILE A 94 2.87 -6.78 13.52
C ILE A 94 2.17 -8.14 13.47
N GLU A 95 2.87 -9.22 13.15
CA GLU A 95 2.27 -10.55 13.07
C GLU A 95 1.71 -11.02 14.41
N SER A 96 2.41 -10.76 15.52
CA SER A 96 1.90 -11.09 16.85
C SER A 96 0.60 -10.35 17.14
N PHE A 97 0.54 -9.06 16.80
CA PHE A 97 -0.66 -8.24 16.94
C PHE A 97 -1.80 -8.73 16.04
N VAL A 98 -1.54 -8.90 14.74
CA VAL A 98 -2.55 -9.30 13.75
C VAL A 98 -3.06 -10.72 14.01
N SER A 99 -2.24 -11.63 14.53
CA SER A 99 -2.68 -12.97 14.91
C SER A 99 -3.72 -13.00 16.03
N MET A 100 -3.82 -11.92 16.82
CA MET A 100 -4.85 -11.76 17.85
C MET A 100 -6.15 -11.15 17.30
N LEU A 101 -6.14 -10.61 16.08
CA LEU A 101 -7.36 -10.18 15.39
C LEU A 101 -8.08 -11.43 14.89
N ASP A 102 -8.97 -11.97 15.71
CA ASP A 102 -9.91 -13.01 15.29
C ASP A 102 -11.19 -12.36 14.78
N CYS A 103 -11.37 -12.35 13.46
CA CYS A 103 -12.65 -12.03 12.86
C CYS A 103 -13.04 -13.12 11.85
N GLY A 104 -13.96 -13.98 12.27
CA GLY A 104 -14.71 -14.83 11.36
C GLY A 104 -15.90 -14.06 10.78
N GLY A 105 -16.29 -14.39 9.55
CA GLY A 105 -17.46 -13.78 8.91
C GLY A 105 -17.45 -13.97 7.40
N ASP A 106 -18.42 -13.35 6.74
CA ASP A 106 -18.40 -13.12 5.30
C ASP A 106 -17.46 -11.95 4.95
N ASP A 107 -17.18 -11.78 3.66
CA ASP A 107 -16.28 -10.75 3.14
C ASP A 107 -16.68 -9.35 3.64
N TYR A 108 -17.98 -9.05 3.72
CA TYR A 108 -18.50 -7.78 4.22
C TYR A 108 -18.19 -7.58 5.71
N THR A 109 -18.41 -8.59 6.55
CA THR A 109 -18.15 -8.52 7.98
C THR A 109 -16.67 -8.28 8.24
N ILE A 110 -15.80 -8.96 7.49
CA ILE A 110 -14.35 -8.78 7.57
C ILE A 110 -13.94 -7.38 7.08
N ALA A 111 -14.48 -6.93 5.93
CA ALA A 111 -14.27 -5.59 5.39
C ALA A 111 -14.60 -4.51 6.43
N LYS A 112 -15.76 -4.62 7.05
CA LYS A 112 -16.21 -3.68 8.07
C LYS A 112 -15.35 -3.73 9.34
N HIS A 113 -14.96 -4.93 9.77
CA HIS A 113 -14.11 -5.09 10.95
C HIS A 113 -12.76 -4.40 10.79
N VAL A 114 -12.07 -4.62 9.65
CA VAL A 114 -10.79 -3.97 9.36
C VAL A 114 -10.94 -2.45 9.26
N HIS A 115 -12.00 -1.99 8.58
CA HIS A 115 -12.31 -0.56 8.50
C HIS A 115 -12.45 0.07 9.90
N ASP A 116 -13.36 -0.45 10.72
CA ASP A 116 -13.65 0.09 12.05
C ASP A 116 -12.43 0.05 12.95
N PHE A 117 -11.71 -1.08 12.92
CA PHE A 117 -10.47 -1.26 13.67
C PHE A 117 -9.44 -0.17 13.37
N LEU A 118 -9.16 0.10 12.08
CA LEU A 118 -8.21 1.14 11.71
C LEU A 118 -8.77 2.55 11.94
N PHE A 119 -10.06 2.77 11.71
CA PHE A 119 -10.72 4.07 11.93
C PHE A 119 -10.63 4.52 13.39
N GLU A 120 -10.89 3.60 14.33
CA GLU A 120 -10.88 3.87 15.77
C GLU A 120 -9.46 4.03 16.32
N ARG A 121 -8.52 3.24 15.80
CA ARG A 121 -7.15 3.18 16.33
C ARG A 121 -6.23 4.25 15.74
N VAL A 122 -6.38 4.57 14.45
CA VAL A 122 -5.36 5.33 13.72
C VAL A 122 -5.72 6.80 13.62
N THR A 123 -4.75 7.66 13.94
CA THR A 123 -4.86 9.10 13.75
C THR A 123 -4.21 9.52 12.44
N TYR A 124 -4.89 10.34 11.64
CA TYR A 124 -4.33 10.88 10.40
C TYR A 124 -3.13 11.79 10.68
N ASP A 125 -1.96 11.47 10.13
CA ASP A 125 -0.72 12.20 10.36
C ASP A 125 -0.52 13.35 9.35
N SER A 126 -1.28 14.43 9.54
CA SER A 126 -1.15 15.63 8.70
C SER A 126 0.26 16.25 8.71
N ALA A 127 1.07 15.99 9.73
CA ALA A 127 2.43 16.52 9.83
C ALA A 127 3.44 15.77 8.93
N ALA A 128 3.14 14.53 8.52
CA ALA A 128 3.96 13.77 7.57
C ALA A 128 4.09 14.47 6.19
N ARG A 129 3.17 15.40 5.86
CA ARG A 129 3.28 16.25 4.67
C ARG A 129 4.50 17.19 4.69
N TYR A 130 4.97 17.56 5.88
CA TYR A 130 6.02 18.57 6.06
C TYR A 130 7.26 18.03 6.77
N LEU A 131 7.18 16.84 7.35
CA LEU A 131 8.24 16.20 8.12
C LEU A 131 8.61 14.87 7.48
N ASN A 132 9.88 14.51 7.53
CA ASN A 132 10.32 13.18 7.10
C ASN A 132 9.80 12.12 8.07
N ARG A 133 8.68 11.48 7.73
CA ARG A 133 8.02 10.42 8.51
C ARG A 133 7.68 9.23 7.62
N PRO A 134 8.68 8.44 7.19
CA PRO A 134 8.47 7.33 6.28
C PRO A 134 7.51 6.26 6.85
N ASP A 135 7.48 6.11 8.17
CA ASP A 135 6.54 5.17 8.83
C ASP A 135 5.07 5.53 8.58
N SER A 136 4.73 6.82 8.54
CA SER A 136 3.36 7.27 8.26
C SER A 136 2.91 6.94 6.83
N HIS A 137 3.87 6.72 5.93
CA HIS A 137 3.71 6.35 4.53
C HIS A 137 3.84 4.85 4.26
N SER A 138 3.77 4.01 5.30
CA SER A 138 3.75 2.56 5.14
C SER A 138 2.84 1.92 6.19
N PHE A 139 2.46 0.67 5.97
CA PHE A 139 1.56 -0.05 6.89
C PHE A 139 2.07 -0.13 8.34
N ILE A 140 3.38 0.01 8.59
CA ILE A 140 3.94 0.01 9.94
C ILE A 140 3.47 1.21 10.77
N GLY A 141 3.22 2.38 10.16
CA GLY A 141 2.71 3.55 10.86
C GLY A 141 1.36 3.28 11.52
N PRO A 142 0.31 2.89 10.76
CA PRO A 142 -0.97 2.52 11.33
C PRO A 142 -0.91 1.34 12.30
N LEU A 143 -0.16 0.29 11.97
CA LEU A 143 -0.18 -0.96 12.75
C LEU A 143 0.68 -0.93 14.02
N LEU A 144 1.79 -0.17 14.04
CA LEU A 144 2.69 -0.09 15.20
C LEU A 144 2.64 1.26 15.91
N LEU A 145 2.44 2.37 15.18
CA LEU A 145 2.51 3.73 15.70
C LEU A 145 1.15 4.42 15.83
N GLU A 146 0.08 3.76 15.37
CA GLU A 146 -1.30 4.27 15.39
C GLU A 146 -1.46 5.60 14.63
N LYS A 147 -0.59 5.83 13.65
CA LYS A 147 -0.57 7.05 12.84
C LYS A 147 -0.20 6.74 11.40
N GLY A 148 -0.91 7.35 10.47
CA GLY A 148 -0.62 7.18 9.05
C GLY A 148 -1.26 8.26 8.18
N VAL A 149 -0.82 8.32 6.93
CA VAL A 149 -1.50 9.04 5.85
C VAL A 149 -2.18 8.04 4.90
N CYS A 150 -2.78 8.52 3.82
CA CYS A 150 -3.53 7.69 2.86
C CYS A 150 -2.76 6.43 2.41
N GLU A 151 -1.48 6.56 2.09
CA GLU A 151 -0.62 5.43 1.71
C GLU A 151 -0.50 4.38 2.81
N GLY A 152 0.01 4.74 4.00
CA GLY A 152 0.19 3.78 5.08
C GLY A 152 -1.12 3.15 5.53
N MET A 153 -2.22 3.91 5.54
CA MET A 153 -3.53 3.40 5.93
C MET A 153 -4.11 2.43 4.90
N ALA A 154 -3.96 2.71 3.60
CA ALA A 154 -4.40 1.80 2.55
C ALA A 154 -3.56 0.51 2.53
N GLU A 155 -2.25 0.60 2.74
CA GLU A 155 -1.38 -0.57 2.86
C GLU A 155 -1.70 -1.41 4.10
N ALA A 156 -1.97 -0.76 5.24
CA ALA A 156 -2.37 -1.46 6.46
C ALA A 156 -3.70 -2.21 6.29
N ALA A 157 -4.69 -1.58 5.65
CA ALA A 157 -5.95 -2.24 5.34
C ALA A 157 -5.73 -3.46 4.41
N GLN A 158 -4.97 -3.30 3.33
CA GLN A 158 -4.65 -4.41 2.43
C GLN A 158 -3.94 -5.55 3.16
N TYR A 159 -2.96 -5.23 4.02
CA TYR A 159 -2.24 -6.23 4.82
C TYR A 159 -3.18 -7.05 5.71
N LEU A 160 -4.11 -6.38 6.40
CA LEU A 160 -5.10 -7.04 7.25
C LEU A 160 -6.07 -7.90 6.43
N TYR A 161 -6.55 -7.41 5.28
CA TYR A 161 -7.39 -8.18 4.38
C TYR A 161 -6.70 -9.43 3.84
N ASP A 162 -5.44 -9.33 3.43
CA ASP A 162 -4.65 -10.48 2.99
C ASP A 162 -4.53 -11.53 4.11
N ARG A 163 -4.36 -11.08 5.36
CA ARG A 163 -4.26 -11.98 6.52
C ARG A 163 -5.58 -12.65 6.91
N LEU A 164 -6.68 -12.01 6.55
CA LEU A 164 -8.06 -12.44 6.78
C LEU A 164 -8.71 -13.07 5.54
N TYR A 165 -7.93 -13.28 4.48
CA TYR A 165 -8.33 -13.93 3.23
C TYR A 165 -9.40 -13.21 2.41
N VAL A 166 -9.51 -11.88 2.53
CA VAL A 166 -10.34 -11.02 1.67
C VAL A 166 -9.47 -10.42 0.57
N ASP A 167 -9.85 -10.61 -0.69
CA ASP A 167 -9.08 -10.11 -1.83
C ASP A 167 -9.23 -8.58 -1.92
N SER A 168 -8.10 -7.88 -1.86
CA SER A 168 -8.05 -6.41 -1.92
C SER A 168 -6.76 -5.93 -2.57
N THR A 169 -6.73 -4.65 -2.96
CA THR A 169 -5.52 -3.99 -3.47
C THR A 169 -5.55 -2.50 -3.19
N VAL A 170 -4.38 -1.89 -3.00
CA VAL A 170 -4.23 -0.44 -2.99
C VAL A 170 -4.44 0.13 -4.40
N ILE A 171 -5.28 1.15 -4.53
CA ILE A 171 -5.49 1.92 -5.75
C ILE A 171 -4.80 3.27 -5.62
N LEU A 172 -4.03 3.64 -6.63
CA LEU A 172 -3.40 4.95 -6.76
C LEU A 172 -4.25 5.87 -7.66
N SER A 173 -4.53 7.08 -7.18
CA SER A 173 -5.21 8.11 -7.96
C SER A 173 -4.41 8.52 -9.19
N GLN A 174 -5.08 8.66 -10.33
CA GLN A 174 -4.53 9.32 -11.51
C GLN A 174 -4.99 10.79 -11.54
N SER A 175 -4.75 11.53 -10.45
CA SER A 175 -5.12 12.95 -10.41
C SER A 175 -4.21 13.80 -11.30
N LYS A 176 -4.82 14.68 -12.11
CA LYS A 176 -4.11 15.68 -12.94
C LYS A 176 -3.30 16.70 -12.12
N ASN A 177 -3.56 16.81 -10.82
CA ASN A 177 -3.00 17.84 -9.95
C ASN A 177 -1.78 17.37 -9.13
N ASN A 178 -1.20 16.19 -9.45
CA ASN A 178 0.02 15.65 -8.84
C ASN A 178 -0.01 15.43 -7.31
N ILE A 179 -1.19 15.41 -6.68
CA ILE A 179 -1.34 14.90 -5.31
C ILE A 179 -1.88 13.49 -5.45
N GLY A 180 -0.97 12.52 -5.51
CA GLY A 180 -1.32 11.10 -5.49
C GLY A 180 -2.12 10.79 -4.23
N HIS A 181 -3.23 10.10 -4.39
CA HIS A 181 -4.04 9.60 -3.28
C HIS A 181 -4.12 8.08 -3.36
N LYS A 182 -4.10 7.40 -2.21
CA LYS A 182 -4.15 5.95 -2.15
C LYS A 182 -5.31 5.51 -1.27
N TRP A 183 -6.08 4.55 -1.76
CA TRP A 183 -7.20 3.92 -1.05
C TRP A 183 -7.28 2.43 -1.43
N ASN A 184 -8.29 1.69 -1.00
CA ASN A 184 -8.42 0.27 -1.31
C ASN A 184 -9.55 -0.01 -2.31
N MET A 185 -9.33 -0.99 -3.18
CA MET A 185 -10.39 -1.75 -3.84
C MET A 185 -10.51 -3.11 -3.14
N ILE A 186 -11.72 -3.54 -2.85
CA ILE A 186 -12.04 -4.77 -2.10
C ILE A 186 -13.03 -5.58 -2.92
N ASN A 187 -12.81 -6.89 -2.99
CA ASN A 187 -13.76 -7.83 -3.57
C ASN A 187 -14.66 -8.40 -2.46
N ILE A 188 -15.96 -8.13 -2.55
CA ILE A 188 -16.99 -8.65 -1.65
C ILE A 188 -17.90 -9.56 -2.46
N ASP A 189 -17.87 -10.86 -2.20
CA ASP A 189 -18.72 -11.86 -2.87
C ASP A 189 -18.70 -11.79 -4.42
N GLY A 190 -17.55 -11.44 -5.00
CA GLY A 190 -17.34 -11.34 -6.45
C GLY A 190 -17.61 -9.96 -7.05
N GLN A 191 -17.98 -8.96 -6.24
CA GLN A 191 -18.20 -7.58 -6.66
C GLN A 191 -17.10 -6.67 -6.11
N LEU A 192 -16.69 -5.69 -6.90
CA LEU A 192 -15.63 -4.74 -6.54
C LEU A 192 -16.21 -3.48 -5.92
N TYR A 193 -15.64 -3.07 -4.80
CA TYR A 193 -16.01 -1.87 -4.06
C TYR A 193 -14.79 -1.08 -3.63
N HIS A 194 -14.93 0.23 -3.56
CA HIS A 194 -13.92 1.12 -3.04
C HIS A 194 -14.08 1.37 -1.55
N MET A 195 -12.95 1.48 -0.85
CA MET A 195 -12.88 1.92 0.53
C MET A 195 -11.78 2.98 0.69
N ASP A 196 -12.15 4.20 1.06
CA ASP A 196 -11.21 5.27 1.43
C ASP A 196 -11.33 5.65 2.90
N LEU A 197 -10.58 4.91 3.72
CA LEU A 197 -10.52 5.09 5.17
C LEU A 197 -10.10 6.51 5.57
N THR A 198 -9.28 7.19 4.76
CA THR A 198 -8.83 8.55 5.09
C THR A 198 -9.86 9.61 4.76
N GLY A 199 -10.69 9.38 3.74
CA GLY A 199 -11.91 10.16 3.50
C GLY A 199 -12.86 10.08 4.68
N ASP A 200 -13.10 8.87 5.19
CA ASP A 200 -13.93 8.64 6.37
C ASP A 200 -13.35 9.30 7.62
N ILE A 201 -12.04 9.19 7.87
CA ILE A 201 -11.39 9.88 9.02
C ILE A 201 -11.39 11.41 8.86
N GLY A 202 -11.23 11.93 7.65
CA GLY A 202 -11.29 13.36 7.35
C GLY A 202 -12.68 13.94 7.53
N SER A 203 -13.72 13.12 7.37
CA SER A 203 -15.12 13.49 7.60
C SER A 203 -15.53 13.57 9.08
N LYS A 204 -14.59 13.51 10.04
CA LYS A 204 -14.86 13.59 11.48
C LYS A 204 -15.54 14.93 11.88
N TRP A 205 -16.86 14.99 11.76
CA TRP A 205 -17.71 16.05 12.35
C TRP A 205 -17.90 15.83 13.86
N ASP A 206 -17.86 14.57 14.31
CA ASP A 206 -17.85 14.14 15.71
C ASP A 206 -16.80 13.04 15.90
N ALA A 207 -15.90 13.21 16.87
CA ALA A 207 -14.83 12.25 17.17
C ALA A 207 -15.35 10.90 17.73
N LYS A 208 -16.66 10.75 17.97
CA LYS A 208 -17.27 9.56 18.57
C LYS A 208 -18.05 8.66 17.61
N MET A 209 -18.22 9.03 16.34
CA MET A 209 -18.95 8.20 15.37
C MET A 209 -18.03 7.74 14.25
N ILE A 210 -18.12 6.46 13.91
CA ILE A 210 -17.48 5.90 12.73
C ILE A 210 -18.23 6.40 11.50
N SER A 211 -17.51 7.02 10.56
CA SER A 211 -18.04 7.39 9.25
C SER A 211 -17.90 6.23 8.28
N TYR A 212 -18.83 6.13 7.33
CA TYR A 212 -18.86 5.12 6.27
C TYR A 212 -19.18 5.77 4.92
N ASP A 213 -18.91 7.07 4.78
CA ASP A 213 -19.18 7.85 3.57
C ASP A 213 -18.38 7.32 2.36
N PHE A 214 -17.21 6.72 2.63
CA PHE A 214 -16.33 6.13 1.64
C PHE A 214 -16.10 4.63 1.86
N PHE A 215 -16.95 3.96 2.64
CA PHE A 215 -16.85 2.52 2.89
C PHE A 215 -17.73 1.72 1.91
N LEU A 216 -17.09 0.82 1.15
CA LEU A 216 -17.71 -0.07 0.17
C LEU A 216 -18.61 0.65 -0.85
N ILE A 217 -18.13 1.77 -1.38
CA ILE A 217 -18.84 2.53 -2.42
C ILE A 217 -18.51 2.01 -3.83
N SER A 218 -19.41 2.21 -4.78
CA SER A 218 -19.18 1.83 -6.18
C SER A 218 -18.17 2.74 -6.89
N ASP A 219 -17.60 2.29 -8.01
CA ASP A 219 -16.79 3.12 -8.92
C ASP A 219 -17.49 4.44 -9.29
N ALA A 220 -18.81 4.38 -9.53
CA ALA A 220 -19.61 5.54 -9.92
C ALA A 220 -19.74 6.57 -8.79
N GLU A 221 -19.77 6.12 -7.54
CA GLU A 221 -19.75 7.00 -6.37
C GLU A 221 -18.35 7.57 -6.15
N MET A 222 -17.31 6.73 -6.22
CA MET A 222 -15.92 7.16 -6.04
C MET A 222 -15.50 8.24 -7.07
N GLN A 223 -15.99 8.13 -8.31
CA GLN A 223 -15.75 9.15 -9.35
C GLN A 223 -16.36 10.51 -9.02
N ARG A 224 -17.43 10.59 -8.22
CA ARG A 224 -18.04 11.87 -7.83
C ARG A 224 -17.20 12.65 -6.82
N PHE A 225 -16.29 11.97 -6.12
CA PHE A 225 -15.38 12.59 -5.15
C PHE A 225 -14.01 12.92 -5.73
N ASN A 226 -13.65 12.33 -6.87
CA ASN A 226 -12.38 12.53 -7.58
C ASN A 226 -12.40 13.68 -8.62
N THR A 227 -13.30 14.67 -8.49
CA THR A 227 -13.37 15.86 -9.37
C THR A 227 -12.61 17.07 -8.84
#